data_AF-B5LGI4-F1
#
_entry.id   AF-B5LGI4-F1
#
_cell.length_a   1.000
_cell.length_b   1.000
_cell.length_c   1.000
_cell.angle_alpha   90.00
_cell.angle_beta   90.00
_cell.angle_gamma   90.00
#
_symmetry.space_group_name_H-M   'P 1'
#
loop_
_entity.id
_entity.type
_entity.pdbx_description
1 polymer ?
#
loop_
_entity_poly.entity_id
_entity_poly.type
_entity_poly.pdbx_seq_one_letter_code
_entity_poly.pdbx_strand_id
1 'polypeptide(L)'
;ELEYKYHTNVTSTEIDPCEHKKGKRLSEVHSSECDKRKIKDSEKDGVGACAPYRRLHLCDKNIQQIKTENITTHNLLADVCMAAQFEGQSIRGYHPQYDEQYPGSVSTMCTMLARSFADIGDIIRGKDLYNGNNRKGEKLEAKIKEYFQKIYEQLVKKDKEGAKTHYGDDENYYKLREDWWDANRLEVWKAITCGVKGNRYFRQTCGINDSWTGDDCRCPGNIRVPTFFDYVPQYLRWFEEWAED
;
A
#
# COMPACT_ATOMS: atom_id res chain seq x y z
N GLU A 1 13.01 10.02 10.16
CA GLU A 1 12.32 8.72 10.25
C GLU A 1 10.98 8.96 10.94
N LEU A 2 9.87 8.39 10.46
CA LEU A 2 8.57 8.51 11.14
C LEU A 2 8.53 7.57 12.33
N GLU A 3 7.95 8.01 13.45
CA GLU A 3 7.88 7.26 14.70
C GLU A 3 6.41 7.19 15.11
N TYR A 4 5.85 5.99 15.21
CA TYR A 4 4.42 5.81 15.54
C TYR A 4 4.03 6.31 16.93
N LYS A 5 5.01 6.64 17.78
CA LYS A 5 4.79 7.24 19.10
C LYS A 5 4.50 8.75 19.04
N TYR A 6 5.02 9.41 18.01
CA TYR A 6 5.01 10.88 17.92
C TYR A 6 4.33 11.41 16.65
N HIS A 7 4.39 10.66 15.55
CA HIS A 7 4.01 11.11 14.21
C HIS A 7 2.71 10.47 13.71
N THR A 8 1.80 10.07 14.59
CA THR A 8 0.51 9.44 14.25
C THR A 8 -0.68 10.25 14.74
N ASN A 9 -1.78 10.22 13.99
CA ASN A 9 -3.07 10.80 14.41
C ASN A 9 -3.99 9.78 15.09
N VAL A 10 -3.46 8.60 15.41
CA VAL A 10 -4.17 7.53 16.12
C VAL A 10 -4.20 7.83 17.61
N THR A 11 -5.36 7.66 18.26
CA THR A 11 -5.56 8.17 19.64
C THR A 11 -5.72 7.14 20.74
N SER A 12 -5.92 5.85 20.44
CA SER A 12 -6.29 4.88 21.50
C SER A 12 -5.12 4.10 22.08
N THR A 13 -3.94 4.08 21.45
CA THR A 13 -2.68 3.49 21.94
C THR A 13 -1.55 3.91 20.99
N GLU A 14 -0.27 3.83 21.37
CA GLU A 14 0.82 3.82 20.38
C GLU A 14 0.61 2.56 19.51
N ILE A 15 0.39 2.71 18.20
CA ILE A 15 0.01 1.58 17.34
C ILE A 15 1.12 1.30 16.35
N ASP A 16 1.82 0.19 16.59
CA ASP A 16 2.70 -0.40 15.59
C ASP A 16 1.85 -0.77 14.36
N PRO A 17 2.12 -0.20 13.16
CA PRO A 17 1.38 -0.51 11.94
C PRO A 17 1.31 -2.02 11.62
N CYS A 18 2.26 -2.80 12.12
CA CYS A 18 2.38 -4.24 11.94
C CYS A 18 1.87 -5.08 13.14
N GLU A 19 1.34 -4.45 14.21
CA GLU A 19 1.08 -5.06 15.53
C GLU A 19 0.29 -6.38 15.46
N HIS A 20 -0.77 -6.40 14.66
CA HIS A 20 -1.72 -7.51 14.56
C HIS A 20 -1.23 -8.70 13.73
N LYS A 21 0.00 -8.66 13.21
CA LYS A 21 0.51 -9.63 12.24
C LYS A 21 1.95 -10.10 12.53
N LYS A 22 2.33 -10.13 13.82
CA LYS A 22 3.60 -10.71 14.29
C LYS A 22 3.67 -12.21 13.94
N GLY A 23 4.46 -12.55 12.93
CA GLY A 23 4.69 -13.91 12.42
C GLY A 23 5.67 -13.88 11.25
N LYS A 24 6.20 -15.04 10.83
CA LYS A 24 7.07 -15.12 9.64
C LYS A 24 6.26 -14.63 8.44
N ARG A 25 6.69 -13.55 7.77
CA ARG A 25 5.97 -12.88 6.67
C ARG A 25 6.32 -13.41 5.28
N LEU A 26 7.40 -14.20 5.18
CA LEU A 26 7.95 -14.72 3.93
C LEU A 26 8.27 -16.23 3.98
N SER A 27 7.83 -16.95 5.02
CA SER A 27 8.03 -18.40 5.08
C SER A 27 6.74 -19.14 4.77
N GLU A 28 6.78 -20.00 3.77
CA GLU A 28 5.79 -21.05 3.51
C GLU A 28 5.45 -21.86 4.77
N VAL A 29 4.27 -21.64 5.32
CA VAL A 29 3.42 -22.72 5.88
C VAL A 29 1.94 -22.50 5.49
N HIS A 30 1.57 -21.34 4.91
CA HIS A 30 0.19 -21.05 4.52
C HIS A 30 0.10 -20.49 3.09
N SER A 31 -0.71 -21.20 2.29
CA SER A 31 -1.15 -20.89 0.93
C SER A 31 -1.69 -19.46 0.81
N SER A 32 -1.44 -18.81 -0.34
CA SER A 32 -2.19 -17.62 -0.76
C SER A 32 -3.68 -17.78 -0.43
N GLU A 33 -4.33 -16.68 -0.05
CA GLU A 33 -5.75 -16.74 0.30
C GLU A 33 -6.60 -16.62 -0.96
N CYS A 34 -7.30 -17.70 -1.30
CA CYS A 34 -8.16 -17.79 -2.49
C CYS A 34 -9.63 -18.07 -2.14
N ASP A 35 -10.00 -18.06 -0.85
CA ASP A 35 -11.39 -18.24 -0.41
C ASP A 35 -12.24 -17.06 -0.91
N LYS A 36 -13.31 -17.36 -1.65
CA LYS A 36 -14.23 -16.36 -2.19
C LYS A 36 -14.86 -15.47 -1.13
N ARG A 37 -14.91 -15.92 0.13
CA ARG A 37 -15.43 -15.15 1.26
C ARG A 37 -14.47 -14.05 1.70
N LYS A 38 -13.20 -14.15 1.32
CA LYS A 38 -12.12 -13.24 1.74
C LYS A 38 -11.53 -12.45 0.57
N ILE A 39 -11.88 -12.79 -0.66
CA ILE A 39 -11.49 -12.08 -1.88
C ILE A 39 -12.75 -11.53 -2.57
N LYS A 40 -12.80 -10.22 -2.79
CA LYS A 40 -13.87 -9.55 -3.54
C LYS A 40 -13.93 -10.10 -4.96
N ASP A 41 -15.13 -10.06 -5.53
CA ASP A 41 -15.42 -10.42 -6.92
C ASP A 41 -15.02 -11.85 -7.33
N SER A 42 -14.72 -12.72 -6.35
CA SER A 42 -14.48 -14.14 -6.58
C SER A 42 -15.81 -14.90 -6.53
N GLU A 43 -16.14 -15.60 -7.61
CA GLU A 43 -17.45 -16.24 -7.77
C GLU A 43 -17.55 -17.57 -6.99
N LYS A 44 -16.45 -18.34 -6.96
CA LYS A 44 -16.37 -19.64 -6.28
C LYS A 44 -14.94 -19.90 -5.79
N ASP A 45 -14.79 -20.84 -4.87
CA ASP A 45 -13.47 -21.16 -4.31
C ASP A 45 -12.53 -21.65 -5.41
N GLY A 46 -11.31 -21.10 -5.44
CA GLY A 46 -10.33 -21.39 -6.48
C GLY A 46 -10.59 -20.73 -7.84
N VAL A 47 -11.62 -19.87 -7.96
CA VAL A 47 -11.86 -19.05 -9.16
C VAL A 47 -11.95 -17.58 -8.75
N GLY A 48 -10.90 -16.85 -9.07
CA GLY A 48 -10.74 -15.45 -8.70
C GLY A 48 -9.27 -15.12 -8.45
N ALA A 49 -9.04 -14.04 -7.71
CA ALA A 49 -7.69 -13.66 -7.29
C ALA A 49 -7.27 -14.45 -6.05
N CYS A 50 -5.96 -14.68 -5.89
CA CYS A 50 -5.39 -15.25 -4.68
C CYS A 50 -4.51 -14.19 -4.02
N ALA A 51 -4.88 -13.72 -2.82
CA ALA A 51 -4.09 -12.73 -2.10
C ALA A 51 -2.78 -13.37 -1.61
N PRO A 52 -1.61 -12.87 -2.04
CA PRO A 52 -0.32 -13.43 -1.68
C PRO A 52 -0.07 -13.22 -0.19
N TYR A 53 0.72 -14.11 0.40
CA TYR A 53 0.96 -14.12 1.84
C TYR A 53 1.50 -12.77 2.36
N ARG A 54 2.38 -12.10 1.59
CA ARG A 54 2.84 -10.72 1.86
C ARG A 54 1.68 -9.73 2.05
N ARG A 55 0.69 -9.74 1.15
CA ARG A 55 -0.51 -8.87 1.22
C ARG A 55 -1.35 -9.19 2.46
N LEU A 56 -1.53 -10.46 2.79
CA LEU A 56 -2.27 -10.87 4.01
C LEU A 56 -1.66 -10.24 5.25
N HIS A 57 -0.34 -10.04 5.23
CA HIS A 57 0.46 -9.51 6.33
C HIS A 57 0.79 -8.00 6.27
N LEU A 58 0.26 -7.26 5.28
CA LEU A 58 0.53 -5.83 5.09
C LEU A 58 0.31 -4.98 6.37
N CYS A 59 1.23 -4.06 6.68
CA CYS A 59 1.14 -3.17 7.84
C CYS A 59 0.19 -1.98 7.60
N ASP A 60 -1.11 -2.16 7.89
CA ASP A 60 -2.16 -1.16 7.67
C ASP A 60 -2.94 -0.78 8.96
N LYS A 61 -2.44 -1.19 10.13
CA LYS A 61 -3.22 -1.13 11.38
C LYS A 61 -3.50 0.29 11.86
N ASN A 62 -2.54 1.19 11.66
CA ASN A 62 -2.65 2.59 12.03
C ASN A 62 -3.72 3.28 11.16
N ILE A 63 -3.79 2.99 9.86
CA ILE A 63 -4.81 3.52 8.94
C ILE A 63 -6.22 3.15 9.41
N GLN A 64 -6.41 1.92 9.92
CA GLN A 64 -7.70 1.48 10.48
C GLN A 64 -8.14 2.26 11.72
N GLN A 65 -7.28 3.07 12.35
CA GLN A 65 -7.52 3.66 13.67
C GLN A 65 -7.37 5.18 13.70
N ILE A 66 -7.24 5.81 12.54
CA ILE A 66 -7.28 7.27 12.45
C ILE A 66 -8.70 7.74 12.83
N LYS A 67 -8.76 8.78 13.67
CA LYS A 67 -10.00 9.44 14.00
C LYS A 67 -10.48 10.30 12.84
N THR A 68 -11.71 10.09 12.41
CA THR A 68 -12.31 10.79 11.27
C THR A 68 -12.32 12.31 11.47
N GLU A 69 -12.45 12.80 12.70
CA GLU A 69 -12.38 14.21 13.06
C GLU A 69 -10.99 14.86 12.87
N ASN A 70 -9.92 14.06 12.91
CA ASN A 70 -8.54 14.53 12.72
C ASN A 70 -8.10 14.48 11.25
N ILE A 71 -8.96 14.01 10.34
CA ILE A 71 -8.59 13.83 8.93
C ILE A 71 -8.42 15.18 8.24
N THR A 72 -7.23 15.32 7.66
CA THR A 72 -6.87 16.30 6.64
C THR A 72 -6.05 15.58 5.57
N THR A 73 -5.85 16.20 4.41
CA THR A 73 -4.96 15.65 3.37
C THR A 73 -3.56 15.33 3.93
N HIS A 74 -3.00 16.20 4.77
CA HIS A 74 -1.66 16.03 5.34
C HIS A 74 -1.62 14.92 6.39
N ASN A 75 -2.65 14.83 7.24
CA ASN A 75 -2.71 13.81 8.29
C ASN A 75 -2.88 12.41 7.71
N LEU A 76 -3.73 12.26 6.68
CA LEU A 76 -3.87 10.99 5.96
C LEU A 76 -2.53 10.59 5.33
N LEU A 77 -1.83 11.53 4.68
CA LEU A 77 -0.53 11.25 4.07
C LEU A 77 0.49 10.77 5.12
N ALA A 78 0.55 11.41 6.28
CA ALA A 78 1.47 11.03 7.34
C ALA A 78 1.25 9.58 7.80
N ASP A 79 0.00 9.20 8.06
CA ASP A 79 -0.33 7.83 8.49
C ASP A 79 -0.15 6.79 7.36
N VAL A 80 -0.38 7.15 6.10
CA VAL A 80 -0.08 6.26 4.95
C VAL A 80 1.43 6.09 4.78
N CYS A 81 2.22 7.16 4.89
CA CYS A 81 3.68 7.10 4.87
C CYS A 81 4.22 6.28 6.05
N MET A 82 3.59 6.36 7.23
CA MET A 82 3.97 5.54 8.37
C MET A 82 3.72 4.05 8.12
N ALA A 83 2.54 3.70 7.61
CA ALA A 83 2.22 2.33 7.20
C ALA A 83 3.25 1.80 6.19
N ALA A 84 3.56 2.60 5.17
CA ALA A 84 4.55 2.30 4.16
C ALA A 84 5.96 2.11 4.74
N GLN A 85 6.42 3.00 5.63
CA GLN A 85 7.74 2.88 6.26
C GLN A 85 7.87 1.58 7.07
N PHE A 86 6.85 1.25 7.87
CA PHE A 86 6.85 0.03 8.69
C PHE A 86 6.75 -1.23 7.84
N GLU A 87 5.98 -1.19 6.76
CA GLU A 87 5.93 -2.27 5.77
C GLU A 87 7.31 -2.51 5.15
N GLY A 88 7.98 -1.44 4.71
CA GLY A 88 9.32 -1.51 4.13
C GLY A 88 10.39 -2.01 5.09
N GLN A 89 10.38 -1.52 6.34
CA GLN A 89 11.23 -2.03 7.42
C GLN A 89 11.00 -3.52 7.65
N SER A 90 9.74 -3.95 7.65
CA SER A 90 9.38 -5.34 7.85
C SER A 90 9.89 -6.22 6.71
N ILE A 91 9.67 -5.86 5.44
CA ILE A 91 10.16 -6.61 4.28
C ILE A 91 11.69 -6.73 4.34
N ARG A 92 12.39 -5.62 4.63
CA ARG A 92 13.85 -5.63 4.77
C ARG A 92 14.35 -6.61 5.83
N GLY A 93 13.62 -6.73 6.95
CA GLY A 93 13.97 -7.66 8.01
C GLY A 93 13.79 -9.13 7.65
N TYR A 94 12.81 -9.46 6.80
CA TYR A 94 12.49 -10.84 6.41
C TYR A 94 13.18 -11.29 5.12
N HIS A 95 13.51 -10.38 4.21
CA HIS A 95 14.06 -10.72 2.89
C HIS A 95 15.30 -11.63 2.92
N PRO A 96 16.29 -11.46 3.83
CA PRO A 96 17.44 -12.37 3.86
C PRO A 96 17.06 -13.84 4.12
N GLN A 97 16.00 -14.07 4.91
CA GLN A 97 15.49 -15.41 5.20
C GLN A 97 14.74 -16.00 4.00
N TYR A 98 14.05 -15.14 3.24
CA TYR A 98 13.43 -15.53 1.97
C TYR A 98 14.48 -15.90 0.93
N ASP A 99 15.53 -15.11 0.76
CA ASP A 99 16.64 -15.43 -0.17
C ASP A 99 17.34 -16.76 0.17
N GLU A 100 17.50 -17.05 1.46
CA GLU A 100 18.09 -18.30 1.93
C GLU A 100 17.16 -19.50 1.68
N GLN A 101 15.85 -19.31 1.86
CA GLN A 101 14.85 -20.36 1.64
C GLN A 101 14.61 -20.63 0.13
N TYR A 102 14.68 -19.60 -0.70
CA TYR A 102 14.41 -19.64 -2.15
C TYR A 102 15.63 -19.17 -2.95
N PRO A 103 16.75 -19.93 -2.95
CA PRO A 103 17.95 -19.55 -3.65
C PRO A 103 17.68 -19.46 -5.16
N GLY A 104 17.80 -18.25 -5.72
CA GLY A 104 17.54 -17.98 -7.13
C GLY A 104 16.17 -17.37 -7.44
N SER A 105 15.36 -17.04 -6.42
CA SER A 105 14.15 -16.22 -6.63
C SER A 105 14.51 -14.89 -7.31
N VAL A 106 13.70 -14.50 -8.29
CA VAL A 106 13.83 -13.22 -9.02
C VAL A 106 13.19 -12.05 -8.26
N SER A 107 12.48 -12.33 -7.17
CA SER A 107 11.82 -11.35 -6.31
C SER A 107 12.83 -10.55 -5.50
N THR A 108 13.48 -9.57 -6.14
CA THR A 108 14.39 -8.65 -5.46
C THR A 108 13.68 -7.81 -4.40
N MET A 109 14.44 -7.28 -3.44
CA MET A 109 13.94 -6.38 -2.39
C MET A 109 13.10 -5.24 -2.97
N CYS A 110 13.58 -4.60 -4.04
CA CYS A 110 12.86 -3.50 -4.67
C CYS A 110 11.54 -3.97 -5.33
N THR A 111 11.48 -5.19 -5.85
CA THR A 111 10.25 -5.80 -6.41
C THR A 111 9.22 -6.04 -5.30
N MET A 112 9.62 -6.62 -4.17
CA MET A 112 8.74 -6.86 -3.03
C MET A 112 8.17 -5.56 -2.44
N LEU A 113 9.01 -4.52 -2.37
CA LEU A 113 8.59 -3.17 -1.97
C LEU A 113 7.62 -2.57 -3.00
N ALA A 114 7.86 -2.76 -4.30
CA ALA A 114 6.95 -2.31 -5.36
C ALA A 114 5.56 -2.99 -5.29
N ARG A 115 5.51 -4.29 -4.99
CA ARG A 115 4.25 -5.01 -4.79
C ARG A 115 3.47 -4.48 -3.58
N SER A 116 4.15 -4.26 -2.46
CA SER A 116 3.52 -3.71 -1.24
C SER A 116 3.08 -2.26 -1.40
N PHE A 117 3.87 -1.45 -2.10
CA PHE A 117 3.49 -0.10 -2.49
C PHE A 117 2.19 -0.08 -3.32
N ALA A 118 2.08 -0.98 -4.31
CA ALA A 118 0.87 -1.08 -5.13
C ALA A 118 -0.35 -1.54 -4.33
N ASP A 119 -0.18 -2.46 -3.39
CA ASP A 119 -1.28 -2.90 -2.50
C ASP A 119 -1.73 -1.80 -1.54
N ILE A 120 -0.81 -1.01 -0.97
CA ILE A 120 -1.15 0.19 -0.19
C ILE A 120 -1.96 1.15 -1.07
N GLY A 121 -1.51 1.37 -2.32
CA GLY A 121 -2.22 2.19 -3.29
C GLY A 121 -3.63 1.70 -3.57
N ASP A 122 -3.84 0.41 -3.75
CA ASP A 122 -5.18 -0.15 -3.96
C ASP A 122 -6.08 -0.07 -2.73
N ILE A 123 -5.54 -0.21 -1.52
CA ILE A 123 -6.29 0.06 -0.28
C ILE A 123 -6.75 1.51 -0.26
N ILE A 124 -5.85 2.46 -0.52
CA ILE A 124 -6.18 3.88 -0.50
C ILE A 124 -7.14 4.28 -1.61
N ARG A 125 -7.10 3.63 -2.77
CA ARG A 125 -7.97 3.91 -3.93
C ARG A 125 -9.29 3.15 -3.93
N GLY A 126 -9.46 2.18 -3.04
CA GLY A 126 -10.68 1.36 -2.93
C GLY A 126 -10.74 0.24 -3.95
N LYS A 127 -9.59 -0.13 -4.51
CA LYS A 127 -9.40 -1.16 -5.53
C LYS A 127 -8.92 -2.49 -4.94
N ASP A 128 -8.59 -2.52 -3.65
CA ASP A 128 -8.09 -3.72 -3.01
C ASP A 128 -9.18 -4.81 -2.89
N LEU A 129 -8.83 -6.00 -3.37
CA LEU A 129 -9.65 -7.19 -3.45
C LEU A 129 -9.68 -7.98 -2.14
N TYR A 130 -8.76 -7.74 -1.19
CA TYR A 130 -8.66 -8.55 0.02
C TYR A 130 -9.60 -8.05 1.12
N ASN A 131 -10.69 -8.79 1.34
CA ASN A 131 -11.65 -8.57 2.42
C ASN A 131 -11.22 -9.19 3.76
N GLY A 132 -10.44 -10.27 3.71
CA GLY A 132 -9.96 -10.99 4.89
C GLY A 132 -11.07 -11.53 5.80
N ASN A 133 -10.66 -12.05 6.97
CA ASN A 133 -11.60 -12.65 7.93
C ASN A 133 -12.56 -11.60 8.52
N ASN A 134 -13.81 -12.00 8.78
CA ASN A 134 -14.84 -11.18 9.43
C ASN A 134 -15.04 -9.80 8.77
N ARG A 135 -14.85 -9.73 7.44
CA ARG A 135 -15.03 -8.52 6.64
C ARG A 135 -14.17 -7.35 7.13
N LYS A 136 -12.94 -7.63 7.58
CA LYS A 136 -11.99 -6.60 8.03
C LYS A 136 -11.67 -5.58 6.92
N GLY A 137 -11.55 -6.04 5.68
CA GLY A 137 -11.33 -5.19 4.52
C GLY A 137 -12.52 -4.27 4.24
N GLU A 138 -13.77 -4.75 4.36
CA GLU A 138 -14.96 -3.88 4.25
C GLU A 138 -14.97 -2.78 5.32
N LYS A 139 -14.55 -3.09 6.55
CA LYS A 139 -14.46 -2.09 7.64
C LYS A 139 -13.36 -1.05 7.39
N LEU A 140 -12.21 -1.47 6.88
CA LEU A 140 -11.14 -0.55 6.50
C LEU A 140 -11.58 0.34 5.33
N GLU A 141 -12.20 -0.24 4.32
CA GLU A 141 -12.72 0.50 3.16
C GLU A 141 -13.79 1.53 3.57
N ALA A 142 -14.71 1.17 4.47
CA ALA A 142 -15.69 2.10 5.02
C ALA A 142 -15.03 3.28 5.74
N LYS A 143 -13.97 3.03 6.52
CA LYS A 143 -13.21 4.10 7.17
C LYS A 143 -12.48 5.00 6.18
N ILE A 144 -11.83 4.43 5.17
CA ILE A 144 -11.16 5.22 4.14
C ILE A 144 -12.19 6.07 3.39
N LYS A 145 -13.37 5.54 3.09
CA LYS A 145 -14.48 6.30 2.51
C LYS A 145 -14.87 7.49 3.39
N GLU A 146 -15.01 7.31 4.71
CA GLU A 146 -15.25 8.42 5.66
C GLU A 146 -14.13 9.47 5.64
N TYR A 147 -12.86 9.04 5.53
CA TYR A 147 -11.72 9.96 5.45
C TYR A 147 -11.78 10.82 4.18
N PHE A 148 -12.08 10.21 3.03
CA PHE A 148 -12.21 10.93 1.78
C PHE A 148 -13.46 11.81 1.71
N GLN A 149 -14.55 11.42 2.39
CA GLN A 149 -15.69 12.31 2.60
C GLN A 149 -15.25 13.59 3.33
N LYS A 150 -14.47 13.47 4.41
CA LYS A 150 -13.96 14.64 5.16
C LYS A 150 -13.07 15.54 4.30
N ILE A 151 -12.19 14.94 3.49
CA ILE A 151 -11.34 15.67 2.54
C ILE A 151 -12.21 16.40 1.50
N TYR A 152 -13.21 15.72 0.92
CA TYR A 152 -14.12 16.32 -0.04
C TYR A 152 -14.92 17.49 0.57
N GLU A 153 -15.43 17.34 1.79
CA GLU A 153 -16.10 18.43 2.53
C GLU A 153 -15.18 19.65 2.72
N GLN A 154 -13.90 19.45 3.00
CA GLN A 154 -12.90 20.53 3.11
C GLN A 154 -12.65 21.21 1.76
N LEU A 155 -12.56 20.43 0.67
CA LEU A 155 -12.42 20.97 -0.68
C LEU A 155 -13.63 21.80 -1.10
N VAL A 156 -14.85 21.30 -0.86
CA VAL A 156 -16.10 22.01 -1.14
C VAL A 156 -16.22 23.32 -0.35
N LYS A 157 -15.73 23.34 0.90
CA LYS A 157 -15.68 24.59 1.69
C LYS A 157 -14.72 25.62 1.11
N LYS A 158 -13.63 25.18 0.47
CA LYS A 158 -12.61 26.05 -0.13
C LYS A 158 -13.03 26.55 -1.52
N ASP A 159 -13.52 25.64 -2.35
CA ASP A 159 -14.00 25.91 -3.70
C ASP A 159 -15.10 24.91 -4.06
N LYS A 160 -16.35 25.31 -3.80
CA LYS A 160 -17.53 24.49 -4.01
C LYS A 160 -17.72 24.10 -5.47
N GLU A 161 -17.52 25.05 -6.38
CA GLU A 161 -17.81 24.86 -7.80
C GLU A 161 -16.72 24.01 -8.45
N GLY A 162 -15.45 24.27 -8.16
CA GLY A 162 -14.33 23.45 -8.64
C GLY A 162 -14.38 22.01 -8.12
N ALA A 163 -14.62 21.81 -6.82
CA ALA A 163 -14.67 20.47 -6.23
C ALA A 163 -15.85 19.64 -6.79
N LYS A 164 -17.04 20.24 -6.91
CA LYS A 164 -18.21 19.56 -7.50
C LYS A 164 -18.04 19.28 -8.98
N THR A 165 -17.49 20.22 -9.75
CA THR A 165 -17.29 20.05 -11.19
C THR A 165 -16.28 18.95 -11.47
N HIS A 166 -15.17 18.90 -10.73
CA HIS A 166 -14.12 17.93 -10.98
C HIS A 166 -14.43 16.55 -10.40
N TYR A 167 -14.91 16.44 -9.17
CA TYR A 167 -15.13 15.14 -8.51
C TYR A 167 -16.56 14.63 -8.58
N GLY A 168 -17.54 15.49 -8.88
CA GLY A 168 -18.95 15.13 -8.91
C GLY A 168 -19.51 14.77 -7.53
N ASP A 169 -20.61 14.02 -7.54
CA ASP A 169 -21.29 13.48 -6.36
C ASP A 169 -21.07 11.95 -6.25
N ASP A 170 -19.86 11.47 -6.56
CA ASP A 170 -19.46 10.06 -6.37
C ASP A 170 -19.37 9.72 -4.88
N GLU A 171 -20.27 8.87 -4.39
CA GLU A 171 -20.30 8.45 -3.00
C GLU A 171 -18.98 7.79 -2.55
N ASN A 172 -18.27 7.09 -3.43
CA ASN A 172 -17.04 6.37 -3.09
C ASN A 172 -15.78 7.20 -3.31
N TYR A 173 -15.94 8.42 -3.86
CA TYR A 173 -14.86 9.37 -4.11
C TYR A 173 -13.71 8.80 -4.94
N TYR A 174 -13.96 7.85 -5.85
CA TYR A 174 -12.90 7.14 -6.58
C TYR A 174 -11.97 8.10 -7.32
N LYS A 175 -12.53 9.10 -8.02
CA LYS A 175 -11.71 10.10 -8.72
C LYS A 175 -10.84 10.92 -7.76
N LEU A 176 -11.37 11.32 -6.61
CA LEU A 176 -10.60 12.03 -5.58
C LEU A 176 -9.50 11.13 -4.98
N ARG A 177 -9.78 9.84 -4.77
CA ARG A 177 -8.83 8.88 -4.23
C ARG A 177 -7.69 8.58 -5.22
N GLU A 178 -8.00 8.46 -6.51
CA GLU A 178 -6.99 8.33 -7.58
C GLU A 178 -6.09 9.57 -7.65
N ASP A 179 -6.66 10.76 -7.73
CA ASP A 179 -5.90 12.02 -7.77
C ASP A 179 -5.05 12.20 -6.50
N TRP A 180 -5.59 11.82 -5.33
CA TRP A 180 -4.84 11.87 -4.08
C TRP A 180 -3.66 10.90 -4.09
N TRP A 181 -3.84 9.66 -4.57
CA TRP A 181 -2.73 8.72 -4.67
C TRP A 181 -1.68 9.25 -5.65
N ASP A 182 -2.07 9.68 -6.85
CA ASP A 182 -1.15 10.21 -7.87
C ASP A 182 -0.30 11.39 -7.34
N ALA A 183 -0.93 12.31 -6.63
CA ALA A 183 -0.27 13.47 -6.03
C ALA A 183 0.73 13.11 -4.91
N ASN A 184 0.53 11.99 -4.22
CA ASN A 184 1.26 11.65 -3.00
C ASN A 184 2.16 10.41 -3.11
N ARG A 185 2.00 9.60 -4.16
CA ARG A 185 2.66 8.30 -4.32
C ARG A 185 4.19 8.37 -4.24
N LEU A 186 4.78 9.51 -4.62
CA LEU A 186 6.21 9.74 -4.48
C LEU A 186 6.68 9.77 -3.02
N GLU A 187 5.92 10.42 -2.12
CA GLU A 187 6.23 10.46 -0.69
C GLU A 187 6.03 9.08 -0.05
N VAL A 188 4.98 8.36 -0.45
CA VAL A 188 4.75 6.98 0.00
C VAL A 188 5.88 6.05 -0.46
N TRP A 189 6.39 6.22 -1.70
CA TRP A 189 7.54 5.47 -2.19
C TRP A 189 8.81 5.77 -1.39
N LYS A 190 9.07 7.04 -1.07
CA LYS A 190 10.19 7.40 -0.18
C LYS A 190 10.04 6.73 1.18
N ALA A 191 8.83 6.70 1.74
CA ALA A 191 8.59 6.08 3.03
C ALA A 191 8.84 4.55 3.00
N ILE A 192 8.28 3.81 2.04
CA ILE A 192 8.45 2.35 1.97
C ILE A 192 9.89 1.91 1.67
N THR A 193 10.66 2.72 0.95
CA THR A 193 12.08 2.45 0.66
C THR A 193 13.02 3.01 1.74
N CYS A 194 12.50 3.59 2.82
CA CYS A 194 13.31 4.17 3.87
C CYS A 194 14.25 3.13 4.51
N GLY A 195 15.56 3.41 4.47
CA GLY A 195 16.60 2.54 5.06
C GLY A 195 17.03 1.36 4.17
N VAL A 196 16.53 1.26 2.94
CA VAL A 196 17.04 0.29 1.95
C VAL A 196 18.44 0.71 1.49
N LYS A 197 19.34 -0.27 1.36
CA LYS A 197 20.73 -0.09 0.90
C LYS A 197 21.15 -1.28 0.05
N GLY A 198 22.07 -1.06 -0.90
CA GLY A 198 22.64 -2.10 -1.77
C GLY A 198 21.65 -2.74 -2.75
N ASN A 199 20.48 -2.14 -2.99
CA ASN A 199 19.43 -2.72 -3.81
C ASN A 199 18.97 -1.75 -4.90
N ARG A 200 18.91 -2.26 -6.13
CA ARG A 200 18.50 -1.51 -7.32
C ARG A 200 17.26 -2.15 -7.92
N TYR A 201 16.32 -1.32 -8.34
CA TYR A 201 15.14 -1.77 -9.08
C TYR A 201 15.56 -2.43 -10.40
N PHE A 202 14.94 -3.56 -10.73
CA PHE A 202 15.34 -4.43 -11.83
C PHE A 202 15.12 -3.82 -13.23
N ARG A 203 14.37 -2.71 -13.33
CA ARG A 203 14.17 -1.97 -14.59
C ARG A 203 14.79 -0.58 -14.56
N GLN A 204 15.30 -0.20 -15.72
CA GLN A 204 15.71 1.13 -16.10
C GLN A 204 14.47 2.00 -16.30
N THR A 205 14.12 2.78 -15.28
CA THR A 205 12.86 3.52 -15.23
C THR A 205 13.03 4.87 -14.53
N CYS A 206 14.19 5.50 -14.57
CA CYS A 206 14.39 6.83 -14.00
C CYS A 206 14.69 7.89 -15.07
N GLY A 207 13.74 8.83 -15.26
CA GLY A 207 13.90 9.99 -16.15
C GLY A 207 13.70 9.71 -17.65
N ILE A 208 14.21 10.63 -18.48
CA ILE A 208 14.05 10.65 -19.95
C ILE A 208 14.95 9.62 -20.65
N ASN A 209 16.07 9.24 -20.03
CA ASN A 209 17.00 8.25 -20.56
C ASN A 209 16.88 6.88 -19.88
N ASP A 210 15.79 6.66 -19.14
CA ASP A 210 15.54 5.42 -18.40
C ASP A 210 16.74 4.98 -17.54
N SER A 211 17.33 5.91 -16.79
CA SER A 211 18.44 5.58 -15.90
C SER A 211 18.04 4.58 -14.81
N TRP A 212 19.04 3.94 -14.23
CA TRP A 212 18.85 3.05 -13.09
C TRP A 212 18.45 3.81 -11.82
N THR A 213 17.80 3.11 -10.91
CA THR A 213 17.70 3.57 -9.52
C THR A 213 19.07 3.52 -8.83
N GLY A 214 19.22 4.31 -7.77
CA GLY A 214 20.31 4.14 -6.82
C GLY A 214 20.18 2.85 -6.02
N ASP A 215 21.11 2.63 -5.10
CA ASP A 215 21.18 1.42 -4.26
C ASP A 215 20.15 1.45 -3.09
N ASP A 216 19.17 2.33 -3.15
CA ASP A 216 18.07 2.50 -2.20
C ASP A 216 16.69 2.26 -2.87
N CYS A 217 16.67 1.64 -4.05
CA CYS A 217 15.48 1.48 -4.90
C CYS A 217 14.83 2.80 -5.35
N ARG A 218 15.51 3.96 -5.31
CA ARG A 218 14.92 5.25 -5.71
C ARG A 218 15.57 5.81 -6.96
N CYS A 219 14.78 6.56 -7.73
CA CYS A 219 15.35 7.35 -8.80
C CYS A 219 16.23 8.47 -8.24
N PRO A 220 17.36 8.80 -8.90
CA PRO A 220 18.22 9.90 -8.47
C PRO A 220 17.43 11.19 -8.23
N GLY A 221 17.72 11.87 -7.11
CA GLY A 221 17.00 13.09 -6.72
C GLY A 221 15.54 12.89 -6.32
N ASN A 222 15.06 11.65 -6.21
CA ASN A 222 13.66 11.30 -5.96
C ASN A 222 12.70 11.93 -6.98
N ILE A 223 13.10 12.02 -8.25
CA ILE A 223 12.33 12.69 -9.29
C ILE A 223 11.01 11.98 -9.64
N ARG A 224 10.93 10.65 -9.43
CA ARG A 224 9.74 9.83 -9.66
C ARG A 224 9.83 8.49 -8.94
N VAL A 225 8.70 7.79 -8.86
CA VAL A 225 8.61 6.38 -8.46
C VAL A 225 9.10 5.51 -9.64
N PRO A 226 10.03 4.56 -9.44
CA PRO A 226 10.58 3.73 -10.52
C PRO A 226 9.64 2.59 -10.98
N THR A 227 8.53 2.36 -10.28
CA THR A 227 7.54 1.34 -10.62
C THR A 227 6.21 1.95 -11.04
N PHE A 228 5.47 1.19 -11.85
CA PHE A 228 4.09 1.45 -12.25
C PHE A 228 3.16 0.32 -11.80
N PHE A 229 3.60 -0.54 -10.87
CA PHE A 229 2.80 -1.65 -10.36
C PHE A 229 1.47 -1.16 -9.79
N ASP A 230 1.42 0.01 -9.16
CA ASP A 230 0.19 0.63 -8.69
C ASP A 230 -0.80 1.01 -9.83
N TYR A 231 -0.41 0.99 -11.10
CA TYR A 231 -1.33 1.15 -12.23
C TYR A 231 -1.62 -0.16 -12.97
N VAL A 232 -1.07 -1.29 -12.51
CA VAL A 232 -1.40 -2.63 -13.01
C VAL A 232 -2.55 -3.21 -12.18
N PRO A 233 -3.60 -3.81 -12.77
CA PRO A 233 -4.70 -4.43 -12.01
C PRO A 233 -4.21 -5.44 -10.96
N GLN A 234 -4.77 -5.39 -9.75
CA GLN A 234 -4.28 -6.17 -8.60
C GLN A 234 -4.21 -7.67 -8.86
N TYR A 235 -5.22 -8.24 -9.53
CA TYR A 235 -5.24 -9.64 -9.94
C TYR A 235 -3.96 -10.06 -10.69
N LEU A 236 -3.52 -9.26 -11.67
CA LEU A 236 -2.33 -9.58 -12.46
C LEU A 236 -1.05 -9.52 -11.62
N ARG A 237 -0.97 -8.60 -10.66
CA ARG A 237 0.19 -8.48 -9.77
C ARG A 237 0.30 -9.63 -8.80
N TRP A 238 -0.84 -10.06 -8.23
CA TRP A 238 -0.88 -11.21 -7.35
C TRP A 238 -0.63 -12.52 -8.10
N PHE A 239 -1.11 -12.62 -9.34
CA PHE A 239 -0.83 -13.77 -10.19
C PHE A 239 0.65 -13.86 -10.57
N GLU A 240 1.30 -12.73 -10.85
CA GLU A 240 2.74 -12.69 -11.10
C GLU A 240 3.56 -13.01 -9.84
N GLU A 241 3.19 -12.48 -8.66
CA GLU A 241 3.83 -12.83 -7.38
C GLU A 241 3.70 -14.33 -7.08
N TRP A 242 2.53 -14.93 -7.30
CA TRP A 242 2.32 -16.36 -7.13
C TRP A 242 3.14 -17.22 -8.10
N ALA A 243 3.46 -16.72 -9.29
CA ALA A 243 4.27 -17.46 -10.26
C ALA A 243 5.78 -17.40 -9.96
N GLU A 244 6.21 -16.44 -9.13
CA GLU A 244 7.61 -16.27 -8.73
C GLU A 244 7.96 -16.93 -7.39
N ASP A 245 6.96 -17.14 -6.53
CA ASP A 245 7.06 -17.89 -5.27
C ASP A 245 6.89 -19.40 -5.49
#